data_AF-A0A3D2QYP0-F1
#
_entry.id   AF-A0A3D2QYP0-F1
#
_cell.length_a   1.000
_cell.length_b   1.000
_cell.length_c   1.000
_cell.angle_alpha   90.00
_cell.angle_beta   90.00
_cell.angle_gamma   90.00
#
_symmetry.space_group_name_H-M   'P 1'
#
loop_
_entity.id
_entity.type
_entity.pdbx_description
1 polymer ?
#
loop_
_entity_poly.entity_id
_entity_poly.type
_entity_poly.pdbx_seq_one_letter_code
_entity_poly.pdbx_strand_id
1 'polypeptide(L)' 'MKAIDLRKKSTEELGNELVDLRKSQFTARMKVSTQQTNKTDQLGKIKKDIARVKTILAEKVSQA' A
#
# COMPACT_ATOMS: atom_id res chain seq x y z
N MET A 1 -8.10 -1.32 0.75
CA MET A 1 -8.47 0.07 0.35
C MET A 1 -9.37 0.06 -0.89
N LYS A 2 -10.38 0.95 -1.00
CA LYS A 2 -11.16 1.15 -2.24
C LYS A 2 -10.48 2.25 -3.08
N ALA A 3 -10.37 2.03 -4.40
CA ALA A 3 -9.65 2.91 -5.32
C ALA A 3 -10.26 4.32 -5.44
N ILE A 4 -11.55 4.47 -5.12
CA ILE A 4 -12.28 5.74 -5.17
C ILE A 4 -11.74 6.73 -4.12
N ASP A 5 -11.36 6.25 -2.94
CA ASP A 5 -10.85 7.10 -1.86
C ASP A 5 -9.39 7.51 -2.11
N LEU A 6 -8.62 6.67 -2.80
CA LEU A 6 -7.23 6.95 -3.18
C LEU A 6 -7.12 7.96 -4.33
N ARG A 7 -8.10 8.01 -5.26
CA ARG A 7 -8.12 9.01 -6.34
C ARG A 7 -8.40 10.43 -5.84
N LYS A 8 -9.16 10.57 -4.73
CA LYS A 8 -9.48 11.86 -4.11
C LYS A 8 -8.30 12.51 -3.37
N LYS A 9 -7.30 11.73 -2.95
CA LYS A 9 -6.13 12.20 -2.20
C LYS A 9 -5.10 12.87 -3.11
N SER A 10 -4.38 13.86 -2.58
CA SER A 10 -3.33 14.57 -3.32
C SER A 10 -2.12 13.66 -3.63
N THR A 11 -1.29 14.04 -4.62
CA THR A 11 -0.07 13.30 -4.98
C THR A 11 0.89 13.16 -3.77
N GLU A 12 0.97 14.19 -2.93
CA GLU A 12 1.77 14.19 -1.70
C GLU A 12 1.21 13.27 -0.62
N GLU A 13 -0.11 13.26 -0.44
CA GLU A 13 -0.79 12.38 0.51
C GLU A 13 -0.65 10.91 0.11
N LEU A 14 -0.70 10.61 -1.20
CA LEU A 14 -0.44 9.27 -1.74
C LEU A 14 1.00 8.83 -1.51
N GLY A 15 1.96 9.76 -1.57
CA GLY A 15 3.36 9.51 -1.22
C GLY A 15 3.53 9.12 0.25
N ASN A 16 2.91 9.87 1.17
CA ASN A 16 2.95 9.57 2.60
C ASN A 16 2.27 8.22 2.92
N GLU A 17 1.11 7.96 2.32
CA GLU A 17 0.38 6.70 2.50
C GLU A 17 1.16 5.49 1.94
N LEU A 18 1.94 5.69 0.87
CA LEU A 18 2.86 4.67 0.35
C LEU A 18 3.96 4.31 1.37
N VAL A 19 4.51 5.31 2.07
CA VAL A 19 5.54 5.10 3.10
C VAL A 19 4.96 4.32 4.27
N ASP A 20 3.76 4.67 4.72
CA ASP A 20 3.10 3.99 5.83
C ASP A 20 2.72 2.55 5.47
N LEU A 21 2.21 2.31 4.25
CA LEU A 21 1.95 0.96 3.75
C LEU A 21 3.23 0.11 3.68
N ARG A 22 4.37 0.69 3.31
CA ARG A 22 5.66 -0.02 3.31
C ARG A 22 6.14 -0.36 4.71
N LYS A 23 5.96 0.53 5.70
CA LYS A 23 6.25 0.21 7.11
C LYS A 23 5.37 -0.94 7.59
N SER A 24 4.07 -0.89 7.29
CA SER A 24 3.13 -1.97 7.63
C SER A 24 3.52 -3.30 6.98
N GLN A 25 3.97 -3.26 5.71
CA GLN A 25 4.49 -4.44 5.00
C GLN A 25 5.73 -5.02 5.71
N PHE A 26 6.66 -4.17 6.14
CA PHE A 26 7.87 -4.60 6.84
C PHE A 26 7.52 -5.30 8.16
N THR A 27 6.67 -4.68 8.98
CA THR A 27 6.20 -5.28 10.23
C THR A 27 5.48 -6.61 9.99
N ALA A 28 4.63 -6.69 8.97
CA ALA A 28 3.94 -7.92 8.61
C ALA A 28 4.90 -9.03 8.15
N ARG A 29 5.93 -8.70 7.33
CA ARG A 29 6.97 -9.67 6.94
C ARG A 29 7.76 -10.17 8.13
N MET A 30 8.09 -9.27 9.07
CA MET A 30 8.85 -9.61 10.26
C MET A 30 8.05 -10.55 11.18
N LYS A 31 6.75 -10.30 11.38
CA LYS A 31 5.84 -11.20 12.13
C LYS A 31 5.66 -12.58 11.50
N VAL A 32 5.71 -12.67 10.18
CA VAL A 32 5.68 -13.95 9.46
C VAL A 32 7.01 -14.68 9.61
N SER A 33 8.14 -13.96 9.54
CA SER A 33 9.48 -14.53 9.72
C SER A 33 9.72 -15.06 11.13
N THR A 34 9.15 -14.42 12.15
CA THR A 34 9.25 -14.87 13.56
C THR A 34 8.27 -15.99 13.89
N GLN A 35 7.50 -16.48 12.91
CA GLN A 35 6.45 -17.51 13.07
C GLN A 35 5.40 -17.16 14.15
N GLN A 36 5.28 -15.89 14.53
CA GLN A 36 4.33 -15.45 15.55
C GLN A 36 2.88 -15.43 15.04
N THR A 37 2.67 -15.41 13.73
CA THR A 37 1.33 -15.35 13.13
C THR A 37 1.23 -16.11 11.80
N ASN A 38 0.15 -16.88 11.63
CA ASN A 38 -0.19 -17.59 10.38
C ASN A 38 -0.99 -16.72 9.37
N LYS A 39 -1.17 -15.42 9.65
CA LYS A 39 -1.96 -14.50 8.81
C LYS A 39 -1.15 -14.00 7.60
N THR A 40 -0.82 -14.93 6.70
CA THR A 40 -0.12 -14.65 5.43
C THR A 40 -0.99 -13.88 4.44
N ASP A 41 -2.31 -13.89 4.63
CA ASP A 41 -3.30 -13.17 3.82
C ASP A 41 -3.10 -11.65 3.85
N GLN A 42 -2.60 -11.11 4.97
CA GLN A 42 -2.35 -9.68 5.14
C GLN A 42 -1.23 -9.18 4.21
N LEU A 43 -0.20 -9.99 3.96
CA LEU A 43 0.88 -9.62 3.03
C LEU A 43 0.35 -9.43 1.60
N GLY A 44 -0.57 -10.29 1.15
CA GLY A 44 -1.21 -10.19 -0.16
C GLY A 44 -2.08 -8.95 -0.29
N LYS A 45 -2.85 -8.62 0.75
CA LYS A 45 -3.69 -7.42 0.79
C LYS A 45 -2.86 -6.14 0.74
N ILE A 46 -1.81 -6.05 1.57
CA ILE A 46 -0.89 -4.89 1.61
C ILE A 46 -0.18 -4.70 0.26
N LYS A 47 0.29 -5.79 -0.39
CA LYS A 47 0.89 -5.71 -1.73
C LYS A 47 -0.08 -5.14 -2.77
N LYS A 48 -1.35 -5.58 -2.75
CA LYS A 48 -2.39 -5.07 -3.67
C LYS A 48 -2.71 -3.59 -3.40
N ASP A 49 -2.74 -3.18 -2.14
CA ASP A 49 -2.97 -1.79 -1.77
C ASP A 49 -1.80 -0.88 -2.23
N ILE A 50 -0.54 -1.31 -2.05
CA ILE A 50 0.65 -0.61 -2.59
C ILE A 50 0.58 -0.49 -4.12
N ALA A 51 0.18 -1.55 -4.81
CA ALA A 51 0.06 -1.54 -6.26
C ALA A 51 -0.99 -0.51 -6.73
N ARG A 52 -2.16 -0.45 -6.08
CA ARG A 52 -3.21 0.54 -6.39
C ARG A 52 -2.73 1.97 -6.21
N VAL A 53 -2.00 2.28 -5.14
CA VAL A 53 -1.43 3.62 -4.90
C VAL A 53 -0.45 4.00 -6.01
N LYS A 54 0.45 3.07 -6.39
CA LYS A 54 1.38 3.29 -7.52
C LYS A 54 0.66 3.50 -8.84
N THR A 55 -0.39 2.74 -9.12
CA THR A 55 -1.19 2.90 -10.35
C THR A 55 -1.85 4.27 -10.41
N ILE A 56 -2.44 4.75 -9.30
CA ILE A 56 -3.07 6.08 -9.27
C ILE A 56 -2.04 7.20 -9.40
N LEU A 57 -0.85 7.05 -8.80
CA LEU A 57 0.26 7.99 -9.03
C LEU A 57 0.65 8.03 -10.51
N ALA A 58 0.76 6.89 -11.18
CA ALA A 58 1.04 6.82 -12.61
C ALA A 58 -0.09 7.41 -13.47
N GLU A 59 -1.36 7.15 -13.13
CA GLU A 59 -2.52 7.78 -13.78
C GLU A 59 -2.46 9.31 -13.67
N LYS A 60 -2.13 9.85 -12.48
CA LYS A 60 -2.03 11.30 -12.27
C LYS A 60 -0.86 11.94 -13.03
N VAL A 61 0.28 11.26 -13.14
CA VAL A 61 1.43 11.74 -13.92
C VAL A 61 1.15 11.67 -15.43
N SER A 62 0.39 10.67 -15.89
CA SER A 62 0.02 10.53 -17.30
C SER A 62 -1.16 11.42 -17.74
N GLN A 63 -1.96 11.93 -16.80
CA GLN A 63 -3.04 12.89 -17.07
C GLN A 63 -2.59 14.36 -16.99
N ALA A 64 -1.37 14.62 -16.51
CA ALA A 64 -0.69 15.90 -16.61
C ALA A 64 0.04 16.00 -17.97
#